data_AF-A0A523BQA8-F1
#
_entry.id   AF-A0A523BQA8-F1
#
_cell.length_a   1.000
_cell.length_b   1.000
_cell.length_c   1.000
_cell.angle_alpha   90.00
_cell.angle_beta   90.00
_cell.angle_gamma   90.00
#
_symmetry.space_group_name_H-M   'P 1'
#
loop_
_entity.id
_entity.type
_entity.pdbx_description
1 polymer ?
#
loop_
_entity_poly.entity_id
_entity_poly.type
_entity_poly.pdbx_seq_one_letter_code
_entity_poly.pdbx_strand_id
1 'polypeptide(L)'
;MYQTSYPRSNNRQQEVTREYSRILSAAVVSAQFRQMLLSNPGMALTAGFAGEKFQLNNEDRNRLTEIRATTLADFASQLNVAMKAPVMGCSAVAAD
;
A
#
# COMPACT_ATOMS: atom_id res chain seq x y z
N MET A 1 1.97 30.69 -23.32
CA MET A 1 1.48 29.31 -23.55
C MET A 1 1.84 28.49 -22.32
N TYR A 2 0.86 28.04 -21.53
CA TYR A 2 1.11 27.16 -20.39
C TYR A 2 1.30 25.73 -20.90
N GLN A 3 2.54 25.27 -20.98
CA GLN A 3 2.81 23.85 -21.16
C GLN A 3 2.66 23.20 -19.78
N THR A 4 1.51 22.58 -19.53
CA THR A 4 1.30 21.76 -18.34
C THR A 4 2.25 20.55 -18.43
N SER A 5 3.37 20.65 -17.72
CA SER A 5 4.32 19.56 -17.54
C SER A 5 3.70 18.59 -16.53
N TYR A 6 2.86 17.69 -17.02
CA TYR A 6 2.48 16.50 -16.26
C TYR A 6 3.76 15.74 -15.92
N PRO A 7 4.12 15.53 -14.64
CA PRO A 7 5.29 14.76 -14.28
C PRO A 7 5.08 13.32 -14.75
N ARG A 8 5.73 13.00 -15.86
CA ARG A 8 5.68 11.70 -16.53
C ARG A 8 6.71 10.79 -15.86
N SER A 9 6.43 10.37 -14.63
CA SER A 9 7.30 9.46 -13.87
C SER A 9 6.50 8.80 -12.75
N ASN A 10 5.77 7.71 -13.00
CA ASN A 10 5.14 6.96 -11.89
C ASN A 10 4.80 5.48 -12.14
N ASN A 11 5.41 4.80 -13.13
CA ASN A 11 4.98 3.45 -13.53
C ASN A 11 4.99 2.44 -12.36
N ARG A 12 6.07 2.39 -11.56
CA ARG A 12 6.14 1.49 -10.38
C ARG A 12 5.13 1.83 -9.29
N GLN A 13 4.94 3.11 -8.99
CA GLN A 13 3.97 3.51 -7.97
C GLN A 13 2.54 3.19 -8.41
N GLN A 14 2.26 3.28 -9.71
CA GLN A 14 0.98 2.85 -10.28
C GLN A 14 0.78 1.34 -10.18
N GLU A 15 1.82 0.55 -10.45
CA GLU A 15 1.78 -0.92 -10.27
C GLU A 15 1.49 -1.27 -8.81
N VAL A 16 2.24 -0.70 -7.87
CA VAL A 16 2.05 -0.90 -6.43
C VAL A 16 0.63 -0.47 -5.98
N THR A 17 0.14 0.68 -6.44
CA THR A 17 -1.23 1.15 -6.15
C THR A 17 -2.31 0.21 -6.71
N ARG A 18 -2.08 -0.37 -7.89
CA ARG A 18 -2.98 -1.37 -8.48
C ARG A 18 -2.99 -2.65 -7.67
N GLU A 19 -1.83 -3.14 -7.24
CA GLU A 19 -1.71 -4.32 -6.39
C GLU A 19 -2.45 -4.10 -5.06
N TYR A 20 -2.30 -2.93 -4.42
CA TYR A 20 -3.08 -2.58 -3.22
C TYR A 20 -4.58 -2.53 -3.47
N SER A 21 -5.01 -1.94 -4.59
CA SER A 21 -6.43 -1.90 -4.96
C SER A 21 -6.98 -3.31 -5.17
N ARG A 22 -6.19 -4.23 -5.74
CA ARG A 22 -6.53 -5.66 -5.85
C ARG A 22 -6.63 -6.34 -4.48
N ILE A 23 -5.68 -6.09 -3.57
CA ILE A 23 -5.72 -6.62 -2.20
C ILE A 23 -6.98 -6.16 -1.48
N LEU A 24 -7.30 -4.87 -1.56
CA LEU A 24 -8.49 -4.30 -0.96
C LEU A 24 -9.75 -4.92 -1.57
N SER A 25 -9.81 -5.02 -2.90
CA SER A 25 -10.93 -5.65 -3.61
C SER A 25 -11.11 -7.10 -3.18
N ALA A 26 -10.02 -7.87 -3.07
CA ALA A 26 -10.00 -9.24 -2.57
C ALA A 26 -10.57 -9.35 -1.15
N ALA A 27 -10.20 -8.42 -0.27
CA ALA A 27 -10.72 -8.37 1.09
C ALA A 27 -12.17 -7.86 1.17
N VAL A 28 -12.65 -7.08 0.20
CA VAL A 28 -14.09 -6.72 0.11
C VAL A 28 -14.92 -7.93 -0.33
N VAL A 29 -14.47 -8.66 -1.36
CA VAL A 29 -15.23 -9.79 -1.91
C VAL A 29 -15.12 -11.07 -1.08
N SER A 30 -14.03 -11.24 -0.32
CA SER A 30 -13.79 -12.43 0.50
C SER A 30 -13.56 -12.06 1.96
N ALA A 31 -14.55 -12.41 2.80
CA ALA A 31 -14.45 -12.23 4.25
C ALA A 31 -13.34 -13.09 4.87
N GLN A 32 -13.05 -14.27 4.29
CA GLN A 32 -11.96 -15.14 4.75
C GLN A 32 -10.59 -14.49 4.50
N PHE A 33 -10.37 -13.96 3.29
CA PHE A 33 -9.14 -13.24 2.96
C PHE A 33 -9.00 -11.99 3.82
N ARG A 34 -10.10 -11.25 4.04
CA ARG A 34 -10.12 -10.09 4.94
C ARG A 34 -9.67 -10.43 6.36
N GLN A 35 -10.21 -11.49 6.96
CA GLN A 35 -9.80 -11.91 8.30
C GLN A 35 -8.33 -12.32 8.34
N MET A 36 -7.86 -13.02 7.31
CA MET A 36 -6.45 -13.40 7.19
C MET A 36 -5.54 -12.17 7.03
N LEU A 37 -5.92 -11.20 6.22
CA LEU A 37 -5.19 -9.96 5.99
C LEU A 37 -5.10 -9.11 7.26
N LEU A 38 -6.19 -9.03 8.04
CA LEU A 38 -6.22 -8.27 9.30
C LEU A 38 -5.49 -8.98 10.43
N SER A 39 -5.50 -10.32 10.45
CA SER A 39 -4.77 -11.10 11.45
C SER A 39 -3.28 -11.16 11.14
N ASN A 40 -2.93 -11.43 9.88
CA ASN A 40 -1.55 -11.64 9.42
C ASN A 40 -1.41 -11.14 7.95
N PRO A 41 -1.19 -9.83 7.75
CA PRO A 41 -1.07 -9.27 6.40
C PRO A 41 0.06 -9.93 5.60
N GLY A 42 1.20 -10.26 6.24
CA GLY A 42 2.35 -10.91 5.59
C GLY A 42 2.03 -12.29 5.02
N MET A 43 1.24 -13.10 5.73
CA MET A 43 0.77 -14.39 5.22
C MET A 43 -0.24 -14.21 4.10
N ALA A 44 -1.21 -13.31 4.23
CA ALA A 44 -2.22 -13.08 3.20
C ALA A 44 -1.59 -12.67 1.85
N LEU A 45 -0.55 -11.82 1.89
CA LEU A 45 0.18 -11.40 0.69
C LEU A 45 1.00 -12.52 0.06
N THR A 46 1.49 -13.45 0.88
CA THR A 46 2.33 -14.58 0.44
C THR A 46 1.51 -15.75 -0.07
N ALA A 47 0.36 -15.99 0.56
CA ALA A 47 -0.65 -16.93 0.08
C ALA A 47 -1.20 -16.48 -1.28
N GLY A 48 -1.37 -15.16 -1.47
CA GLY A 48 -1.98 -14.60 -2.67
C GLY A 48 -3.51 -14.67 -2.63
N PHE A 49 -4.14 -14.25 -3.71
CA PHE A 49 -5.59 -14.26 -3.86
C PHE A 49 -5.99 -14.72 -5.26
N ALA A 50 -7.06 -15.52 -5.36
CA ALA A 50 -7.54 -16.08 -6.63
C ALA A 50 -6.51 -16.89 -7.44
N GLY A 51 -5.50 -17.45 -6.78
CA GLY A 51 -4.42 -18.22 -7.44
C GLY A 51 -3.24 -17.36 -7.93
N GLU A 52 -3.31 -16.03 -7.75
CA GLU A 52 -2.23 -15.10 -8.10
C GLU A 52 -1.60 -14.50 -6.85
N LYS A 53 -0.29 -14.23 -6.92
CA LYS A 53 0.45 -13.55 -5.85
C LYS A 53 0.62 -12.07 -6.19
N PHE A 54 0.58 -11.22 -5.17
CA PHE A 54 0.80 -9.80 -5.34
C PHE A 54 2.27 -9.52 -5.65
N GLN A 55 2.50 -8.72 -6.70
CA GLN A 55 3.82 -8.29 -7.16
C GLN A 55 4.30 -7.09 -6.36
N LEU A 56 4.43 -7.28 -5.05
CA LEU A 56 4.93 -6.27 -4.12
C LEU A 56 6.34 -6.63 -3.67
N ASN A 57 7.21 -5.62 -3.67
CA ASN A 57 8.56 -5.76 -3.15
C ASN A 57 8.54 -5.98 -1.63
N ASN A 58 9.66 -6.46 -1.10
CA ASN A 58 9.80 -6.68 0.35
C ASN A 58 9.54 -5.40 1.15
N GLU A 59 9.90 -4.23 0.63
CA GLU A 59 9.66 -2.95 1.28
C GLU A 59 8.16 -2.63 1.38
N ASP A 60 7.42 -2.79 0.29
CA ASP A 60 5.97 -2.58 0.25
C ASP A 60 5.22 -3.60 1.12
N ARG A 61 5.68 -4.85 1.13
CA ARG A 61 5.19 -5.90 2.03
C ARG A 61 5.46 -5.55 3.49
N ASN A 62 6.65 -5.02 3.79
CA ASN A 62 7.00 -4.66 5.16
C ASN A 62 6.09 -3.52 5.66
N ARG A 63 5.86 -2.51 4.82
CA ARG A 63 4.89 -1.43 5.12
C ARG A 63 3.48 -1.98 5.38
N LEU A 64 3.02 -2.93 4.57
CA LEU A 64 1.74 -3.63 4.80
C LEU A 64 1.71 -4.39 6.12
N THR A 65 2.82 -5.03 6.50
CA THR A 65 2.91 -5.76 7.77
C THR A 65 3.03 -4.86 9.00
N GLU A 66 3.54 -3.64 8.82
CA GLU A 66 3.59 -2.62 9.86
C GLU A 66 2.22 -1.96 10.09
N ILE A 67 1.36 -1.93 9.07
CA ILE A 67 -0.01 -1.43 9.19
C ILE A 67 -0.83 -2.36 10.08
N ARG A 68 -1.17 -1.88 11.27
CA ARG A 68 -2.04 -2.57 12.22
C ARG A 68 -3.44 -1.99 12.12
N ALA A 69 -4.28 -2.66 11.34
CA ALA A 69 -5.67 -2.28 11.19
C ALA A 69 -6.60 -3.36 11.73
N THR A 70 -7.70 -2.94 12.33
CA THR A 70 -8.78 -3.84 12.80
C THR A 70 -9.90 -3.99 11.78
N THR A 71 -9.98 -3.09 10.81
CA THR A 71 -10.98 -3.10 9.74
C THR A 71 -10.35 -2.80 8.40
N LEU A 72 -11.03 -3.20 7.32
CA LEU A 72 -10.55 -2.96 5.95
C LEU A 72 -10.46 -1.46 5.61
N ALA A 73 -11.41 -0.66 6.13
CA ALA A 73 -11.41 0.79 5.91
C ALA A 73 -10.21 1.46 6.58
N ASP A 74 -9.88 1.02 7.79
CA ASP A 74 -8.71 1.48 8.53
C ASP A 74 -7.41 1.06 7.82
N PHE A 75 -7.36 -0.19 7.34
CA PHE A 75 -6.23 -0.71 6.55
C PHE A 75 -6.01 0.10 5.27
N ALA A 76 -7.08 0.37 4.51
CA ALA A 76 -7.03 1.17 3.29
C ALA A 76 -6.57 2.61 3.58
N SER A 77 -7.03 3.19 4.69
CA SER A 77 -6.66 4.55 5.10
C SER A 77 -5.17 4.63 5.46
N GLN A 78 -4.68 3.71 6.29
CA GLN A 78 -3.26 3.63 6.65
C GLN A 78 -2.37 3.36 5.43
N LEU A 79 -2.80 2.49 4.51
CA LEU A 79 -2.10 2.25 3.25
C LEU A 79 -2.00 3.51 2.40
N ASN A 80 -3.12 4.23 2.25
CA ASN A 80 -3.15 5.48 1.49
C ASN A 80 -2.25 6.54 2.13
N VAL A 81 -2.21 6.62 3.47
CA VAL A 81 -1.27 7.50 4.18
C VAL A 81 0.18 7.07 3.96
N ALA A 82 0.48 5.77 4.02
CA ALA A 82 1.82 5.23 3.79
C ALA A 82 2.31 5.45 2.34
N MET A 83 1.41 5.49 1.36
CA MET A 83 1.72 5.83 -0.03
C MET A 83 1.83 7.33 -0.27
N LYS A 84 0.95 8.12 0.36
CA LYS A 84 0.81 9.56 0.13
C LYS A 84 1.73 10.39 1.01
N ALA A 85 2.41 9.79 1.98
CA ALA A 85 3.51 10.43 2.67
C ALA A 85 4.50 10.93 1.62
N PRO A 86 4.61 12.26 1.41
CA PRO A 86 5.79 12.76 0.77
C PRO A 86 6.95 12.32 1.67
N VAL A 87 8.09 12.04 1.07
CA VAL A 87 9.38 12.17 1.74
C VAL A 87 9.37 13.48 2.52
N MET A 88 8.93 13.42 3.79
CA MET A 88 8.80 14.59 4.62
C MET A 88 10.23 14.94 4.95
N GLY A 89 10.68 16.02 4.32
CA GLY A 89 12.02 16.53 4.43
C GLY A 89 12.45 16.51 5.88
N CYS A 90 13.55 15.81 6.11
CA CYS A 90 14.44 16.12 7.21
C CYS A 90 14.98 17.55 7.00
N SER A 91 14.15 18.56 7.25
CA SER A 91 14.66 19.86 7.68
C SER A 91 14.84 19.73 9.19
N ALA A 92 15.84 18.92 9.56
CA ALA A 92 16.34 18.84 10.92
C ALA A 92 17.19 20.10 11.14
N VAL A 93 16.57 21.04 11.85
CA VAL A 93 17.15 22.09 12.67
C VAL A 93 18.65 21.94 13.00
N ALA A 94 19.45 22.95 12.63
CA ALA A 94 20.56 23.46 13.43
C ALA A 94 20.93 24.86 12.88
N ALA A 95 20.50 25.89 13.59
CA ALA A 95 21.07 27.22 13.49
C ALA A 95 22.08 27.35 14.64
N ASP A 96 23.33 27.66 14.31
CA ASP A 96 24.30 28.30 15.20
C ASP A 96 25.04 29.37 14.37
#